data_AF-A0A0F3NQD7-F1
#
_entry.id   AF-A0A0F3NQD7-F1
#
_cell.length_a   1.000
_cell.length_b   1.000
_cell.length_c   1.000
_cell.angle_alpha   90.00
_cell.angle_beta   90.00
_cell.angle_gamma   90.00
#
_symmetry.space_group_name_H-M   'P 1'
#
loop_
_entity.id
_entity.type
_entity.pdbx_description
1 polymer ?
#
loop_
_entity_poly.entity_id
_entity_poly.type
_entity_poly.pdbx_seq_one_letter_code
_entity_poly.pdbx_strand_id
1 'polypeptide(L)'
;MKFVKYITAVINMLHQKLMQDKAMLAEKHFNVGISFLELNKYQEAMKNFDLAIKYKPNHAKAYYNKGVCLYELGQFQEVIENYDLAIKYNPNHADAYYNKGVYLYELGQFQEAIENYDLAIKYNPNHANAYYNKGVYLYELGQFQEAIENYDLAIKYNPNFADAYYNKGVCLDELGQFQEAIENYDLAIKYNPNFADAYCNKGVCLYKLGQFQEAIENYDLAIKYNPNFADAYFKGMRWRKLGQLKEEIENYNLAIKYKPNYINTYKGMRLHKLGQLHEEIESYNLAIKYKPDYADSYFKKGNCLYELGHHQEEAIESYNLAIKYKPDYADAYFKKGNCLYELGQDQEAIESFDLAVKYKPDYADAYYNKGSCLCELGQDQEAIESYNLAIKYKPDYADAYYDKGVCLCELGQHQEAIESYNLAIKYNYHNYSEAYFNKGNCLYELGQYQEAIESFDLAIKYKPNYINTYFKGMCLHKLGQHQEAIESYNLAIKYNPNDADAYYMKGFSLYELGQYQEAIESFDLAIKYKPNYAYAYYMKGFCLYKLGQHQEAIENFDLAIKYKPNNGTLYQLINILKQEIAGIKK
;
A
#
# COMPACT_ATOMS: atom_id res chain seq x y z
N MET A 1 30.21 -95.44 10.29
CA MET A 1 29.55 -94.36 11.06
C MET A 1 30.51 -93.47 11.86
N LYS A 2 31.50 -93.99 12.61
CA LYS A 2 32.45 -93.17 13.41
C LYS A 2 33.41 -92.30 12.56
N PHE A 3 33.90 -92.80 11.43
CA PHE A 3 34.84 -92.07 10.56
C PHE A 3 34.21 -90.85 9.87
N VAL A 4 32.96 -90.97 9.42
CA VAL A 4 32.19 -89.85 8.84
C VAL A 4 31.95 -88.76 9.88
N LYS A 5 31.56 -89.13 11.12
CA LYS A 5 31.40 -88.15 12.22
C LYS A 5 32.71 -87.41 12.55
N TYR A 6 33.87 -88.08 12.48
CA TYR A 6 35.17 -87.46 12.70
C TYR A 6 35.54 -86.46 11.61
N ILE A 7 35.36 -86.82 10.33
CA ILE A 7 35.63 -85.91 9.20
C ILE A 7 34.70 -84.69 9.25
N THR A 8 33.41 -84.88 9.53
CA THR A 8 32.47 -83.76 9.70
C THR A 8 32.88 -82.85 10.85
N ALA A 9 33.37 -83.39 11.98
CA ALA A 9 33.86 -82.59 13.09
C ALA A 9 35.12 -81.78 12.74
N VAL A 10 36.07 -82.36 11.98
CA VAL A 10 37.28 -81.66 11.52
C VAL A 10 36.96 -80.57 10.50
N ILE A 11 36.05 -80.83 9.56
CA ILE A 11 35.57 -79.83 8.60
C ILE A 11 34.88 -78.67 9.33
N ASN A 12 34.02 -78.96 10.30
CA ASN A 12 33.35 -77.94 11.10
C ASN A 12 34.35 -77.11 11.92
N MET A 13 35.38 -77.74 12.49
CA MET A 13 36.43 -77.05 13.24
C MET A 13 37.29 -76.13 12.34
N LEU A 14 37.70 -76.61 11.16
CA LEU A 14 38.43 -75.80 10.17
C LEU A 14 37.58 -74.65 9.62
N HIS A 15 36.29 -74.89 9.39
CA HIS A 15 35.34 -73.87 8.97
C HIS A 15 35.14 -72.80 10.05
N GLN A 16 34.99 -73.20 11.32
CA GLN A 16 34.91 -72.26 12.44
C GLN A 16 36.18 -71.42 12.59
N LYS A 17 37.36 -72.02 12.44
CA LYS A 17 38.64 -71.29 12.49
C LYS A 17 38.77 -70.27 11.35
N LEU A 18 38.42 -70.67 10.12
CA LEU A 18 38.42 -69.76 8.96
C LEU A 18 37.44 -68.60 9.15
N MET A 19 36.27 -68.85 9.74
CA MET A 19 35.28 -67.81 10.06
C MET A 19 35.79 -66.84 11.13
N GLN A 20 36.52 -67.34 12.14
CA GLN A 20 37.17 -66.50 13.16
C GLN A 20 38.27 -65.62 12.55
N ASP A 21 39.12 -66.16 11.67
CA ASP A 21 40.19 -65.40 11.02
C ASP A 21 39.62 -64.26 10.14
N LYS A 22 38.56 -64.54 9.38
CA LYS A 22 37.84 -63.52 8.60
C LYS A 22 37.20 -62.45 9.47
N ALA A 23 36.58 -62.83 10.60
CA ALA A 23 35.98 -61.88 11.53
C ALA A 23 37.03 -60.96 12.16
N MET A 24 38.20 -61.49 12.51
CA MET A 24 39.32 -60.70 13.04
C MET A 24 39.87 -59.71 12.01
N LEU A 25 40.03 -60.14 10.75
CA LEU A 25 40.45 -59.27 9.65
C LEU A 25 39.42 -58.16 9.37
N ALA A 26 38.14 -58.48 9.41
CA ALA A 26 37.07 -57.50 9.26
C ALA A 26 37.14 -56.41 10.34
N GLU A 27 37.33 -56.80 11.60
CA GLU A 27 37.40 -55.85 12.70
C GLU A 27 38.68 -55.00 12.67
N LYS A 28 39.80 -55.59 12.24
CA LYS A 28 41.05 -54.84 12.01
C LYS A 28 40.86 -53.74 10.96
N HIS A 29 40.29 -54.09 9.80
CA HIS A 29 40.03 -53.10 8.74
C HIS A 29 39.00 -52.06 9.17
N PHE A 30 37.96 -52.47 9.91
CA PHE A 30 36.99 -51.53 10.47
C PHE A 30 37.66 -50.49 11.37
N ASN A 31 38.50 -50.91 12.32
CA ASN A 31 39.20 -49.99 13.22
C ASN A 31 40.19 -49.06 12.49
N VAL A 32 40.87 -49.56 11.45
CA VAL A 32 41.71 -48.71 10.57
C VAL A 32 40.85 -47.70 9.81
N GLY A 33 39.68 -48.10 9.34
CA GLY A 33 38.72 -47.21 8.68
C GLY A 33 38.24 -46.10 9.61
N ILE A 34 37.91 -46.41 10.86
CA ILE A 34 37.56 -45.42 11.89
C ILE A 34 38.70 -44.44 12.14
N SER A 35 39.95 -44.94 12.24
CA SER A 35 41.12 -44.07 12.41
C SER A 35 41.30 -43.10 11.25
N PHE A 36 41.01 -43.53 10.01
CA PHE A 36 41.05 -42.63 8.85
C PHE A 36 39.87 -41.65 8.83
N LEU A 37 38.69 -42.07 9.26
CA LEU A 37 37.50 -41.21 9.39
C LEU A 37 37.75 -40.08 10.39
N GLU A 38 38.33 -40.38 11.56
CA GLU A 38 38.73 -39.38 12.56
C GLU A 38 39.79 -38.38 12.05
N LEU A 39 40.58 -38.78 11.05
CA LEU A 39 41.56 -37.92 10.37
C LEU A 39 40.97 -37.18 9.15
N ASN A 40 39.65 -37.25 8.93
CA ASN A 40 38.93 -36.71 7.76
C ASN A 40 39.45 -37.24 6.41
N LYS A 41 40.07 -38.44 6.41
CA LYS A 41 40.56 -39.13 5.20
C LYS A 41 39.49 -40.07 4.67
N TYR A 42 38.41 -39.49 4.14
CA TYR A 42 37.17 -40.20 3.83
C TYR A 42 37.34 -41.31 2.77
N GLN A 43 38.18 -41.09 1.75
CA GLN A 43 38.42 -42.10 0.70
C GLN A 43 39.18 -43.33 1.24
N GLU A 44 40.19 -43.12 2.07
CA GLU A 44 40.96 -44.18 2.73
C GLU A 44 40.11 -44.92 3.78
N ALA A 45 39.26 -44.20 4.50
CA ALA A 45 38.28 -44.78 5.42
C ALA A 45 37.31 -45.71 4.67
N MET A 46 36.72 -45.25 3.55
CA MET A 46 35.83 -46.06 2.72
C MET A 46 36.49 -47.34 2.22
N LYS A 47 37.72 -47.26 1.69
CA LYS A 47 38.45 -48.46 1.23
C LYS A 47 38.60 -49.51 2.33
N ASN A 48 38.84 -49.06 3.57
CA ASN A 48 38.96 -49.96 4.71
C ASN A 48 37.59 -50.50 5.17
N PHE A 49 36.52 -49.71 5.09
CA PHE A 49 35.16 -50.20 5.33
C PHE A 49 34.73 -51.23 4.27
N ASP A 50 35.06 -51.04 3.00
CA ASP A 50 34.82 -52.03 1.94
C ASP A 50 35.57 -53.33 2.20
N LEU A 51 36.81 -53.26 2.68
CA LEU A 51 37.56 -54.46 3.11
C LEU A 51 36.90 -55.12 4.31
N ALA A 52 36.46 -54.36 5.31
CA ALA A 52 35.73 -54.89 6.46
C ALA A 52 34.44 -55.61 6.05
N ILE A 53 33.66 -55.02 5.13
CA ILE A 53 32.45 -55.60 4.54
C ILE A 53 32.78 -56.86 3.72
N LYS A 54 33.87 -56.86 2.95
CA LYS A 54 34.31 -58.04 2.18
C LYS A 54 34.61 -59.24 3.08
N TYR A 55 35.23 -59.01 4.24
CA TYR A 55 35.54 -60.09 5.19
C TYR A 55 34.35 -60.46 6.07
N LYS A 56 33.43 -59.51 6.33
CA LYS A 56 32.18 -59.71 7.08
C LYS A 56 31.01 -58.96 6.41
N PRO A 57 30.27 -59.62 5.50
CA PRO A 57 29.20 -58.98 4.73
C PRO A 57 28.00 -58.49 5.54
N ASN A 58 27.87 -58.86 6.80
CA ASN A 58 26.84 -58.38 7.72
C ASN A 58 27.39 -57.38 8.76
N HIS A 59 28.48 -56.67 8.45
CA HIS A 59 29.09 -55.68 9.35
C HIS A 59 28.35 -54.35 9.30
N ALA A 60 27.26 -54.25 10.07
CA ALA A 60 26.38 -53.08 10.10
C ALA A 60 27.12 -51.75 10.37
N LYS A 61 28.11 -51.75 11.28
CA LYS A 61 28.88 -50.55 11.59
C LYS A 61 29.78 -50.12 10.43
N ALA A 62 30.33 -51.06 9.66
CA ALA A 62 31.13 -50.73 8.49
C ALA A 62 30.29 -50.08 7.38
N TYR A 63 29.06 -50.58 7.14
CA TYR A 63 28.11 -49.94 6.22
C TYR A 63 27.70 -48.53 6.68
N TYR A 64 27.39 -48.36 7.97
CA TYR A 64 27.05 -47.05 8.53
C TYR A 64 28.17 -46.03 8.34
N ASN A 65 29.41 -46.36 8.75
CA ASN A 65 30.53 -45.43 8.63
C ASN A 65 30.95 -45.21 7.18
N LYS A 66 30.75 -46.18 6.27
CA LYS A 66 30.87 -45.96 4.83
C LYS A 66 29.83 -44.94 4.34
N GLY A 67 28.59 -45.02 4.79
CA GLY A 67 27.53 -44.03 4.51
C GLY A 67 27.91 -42.62 4.97
N VAL A 68 28.48 -42.49 6.16
CA VAL A 68 29.01 -41.21 6.67
C VAL A 68 30.11 -40.65 5.75
N CYS A 69 31.09 -41.46 5.35
CA CYS A 69 32.11 -41.02 4.40
C CYS A 69 31.55 -40.59 3.04
N LEU A 70 30.55 -41.32 2.53
CA LEU A 70 29.91 -41.02 1.25
C LEU A 70 29.20 -39.67 1.29
N TYR A 71 28.52 -39.38 2.40
CA TYR A 71 27.86 -38.10 2.64
C TYR A 71 28.89 -36.95 2.64
N GLU A 72 29.98 -37.08 3.40
CA GLU A 72 31.05 -36.07 3.46
C GLU A 72 31.76 -35.84 2.11
N LEU A 73 31.79 -36.84 1.24
CA LEU A 73 32.35 -36.75 -0.12
C LEU A 73 31.35 -36.26 -1.18
N GLY A 74 30.10 -35.97 -0.80
CA GLY A 74 29.03 -35.58 -1.73
C GLY A 74 28.58 -36.69 -2.68
N GLN A 75 28.86 -37.96 -2.36
CA GLN A 75 28.47 -39.13 -3.16
C GLN A 75 27.08 -39.62 -2.76
N PHE A 76 26.12 -38.76 -3.03
CA PHE A 76 24.73 -38.79 -2.58
C PHE A 76 23.92 -40.03 -3.03
N GLN A 77 24.25 -40.64 -4.17
CA GLN A 77 23.50 -41.79 -4.69
C GLN A 77 23.59 -43.04 -3.82
N GLU A 78 24.69 -43.25 -3.11
CA GLU A 78 24.94 -44.49 -2.34
C GLU A 78 24.68 -44.34 -0.83
N VAL A 79 24.37 -43.14 -0.34
CA VAL A 79 24.23 -42.84 1.11
C VAL A 79 23.09 -43.63 1.74
N ILE A 80 21.88 -43.54 1.16
CA ILE A 80 20.68 -44.24 1.68
C ILE A 80 20.86 -45.75 1.64
N GLU A 81 21.41 -46.29 0.54
CA GLU A 81 21.64 -47.73 0.39
C GLU A 81 22.56 -48.27 1.49
N ASN A 82 23.62 -47.54 1.83
CA ASN A 82 24.54 -47.96 2.89
C ASN A 82 23.89 -47.85 4.28
N TYR A 83 23.06 -46.84 4.54
CA TYR A 83 22.29 -46.79 5.79
C TYR A 83 21.23 -47.89 5.87
N ASP A 84 20.54 -48.21 4.77
CA ASP A 84 19.59 -49.31 4.69
C ASP A 84 20.25 -50.66 4.91
N LEU A 85 21.46 -50.87 4.37
CA LEU A 85 22.25 -52.05 4.66
C LEU A 85 22.69 -52.10 6.13
N ALA A 86 23.10 -50.97 6.71
CA ALA A 86 23.43 -50.89 8.13
C ALA A 86 22.22 -51.25 9.01
N ILE A 87 21.03 -50.74 8.69
CA ILE A 87 19.76 -51.03 9.38
C ILE A 87 19.35 -52.50 9.18
N LYS A 88 19.47 -53.03 7.96
CA LYS A 88 19.17 -54.44 7.64
C LYS A 88 19.99 -55.40 8.50
N TYR A 89 21.27 -55.10 8.71
CA TYR A 89 22.16 -55.95 9.51
C TYR A 89 22.16 -55.61 11.01
N ASN A 90 21.67 -54.43 11.39
CA ASN A 90 21.41 -54.07 12.77
C ASN A 90 20.12 -53.22 12.93
N PRO A 91 18.94 -53.84 13.09
CA PRO A 91 17.66 -53.13 13.10
C PRO A 91 17.44 -52.16 14.26
N ASN A 92 18.29 -52.16 15.29
CA ASN A 92 18.21 -51.22 16.41
C ASN A 92 19.29 -50.12 16.36
N HIS A 93 19.91 -49.91 15.20
CA HIS A 93 20.97 -48.92 15.04
C HIS A 93 20.40 -47.50 14.95
N ALA A 94 20.18 -46.86 16.09
CA ALA A 94 19.57 -45.53 16.18
C ALA A 94 20.30 -44.47 15.31
N ASP A 95 21.63 -44.44 15.31
CA ASP A 95 22.40 -43.45 14.54
C ASP A 95 22.28 -43.64 13.02
N ALA A 96 22.08 -44.88 12.55
CA ALA A 96 21.83 -45.14 11.14
C ALA A 96 20.46 -44.60 10.70
N TYR A 97 19.42 -44.75 11.54
CA TYR A 97 18.12 -44.13 11.30
C TYR A 97 18.22 -42.59 11.36
N TYR A 98 18.90 -42.02 12.36
CA TYR A 98 19.07 -40.58 12.49
C TYR A 98 19.77 -39.97 11.27
N ASN A 99 20.94 -40.50 10.86
CA ASN A 99 21.68 -39.97 9.71
C ASN A 99 20.95 -40.20 8.39
N LYS A 100 20.19 -41.31 8.25
CA LYS A 100 19.29 -41.49 7.12
C LYS A 100 18.21 -40.40 7.10
N GLY A 101 17.62 -40.08 8.25
CA GLY A 101 16.64 -38.99 8.39
C GLY A 101 17.20 -37.62 8.02
N VAL A 102 18.40 -37.29 8.49
CA VAL A 102 19.11 -36.03 8.14
C VAL A 102 19.27 -35.91 6.63
N TYR A 103 19.71 -36.99 5.98
CA TYR A 103 19.91 -36.97 4.54
C TYR A 103 18.61 -36.91 3.74
N LEU A 104 17.56 -37.63 4.17
CA LEU A 104 16.22 -37.53 3.57
C LEU A 104 15.65 -36.11 3.67
N TYR A 105 15.92 -35.42 4.78
CA TYR A 105 15.55 -34.02 4.97
C TYR A 105 16.21 -33.11 3.92
N GLU A 106 17.51 -33.29 3.66
CA GLU A 106 18.22 -32.54 2.61
C GLU A 106 17.68 -32.80 1.21
N LEU A 107 17.15 -34.00 0.96
CA LEU A 107 16.46 -34.34 -0.30
C LEU A 107 15.02 -33.81 -0.38
N GLY A 108 14.53 -33.14 0.66
CA GLY A 108 13.14 -32.67 0.75
C GLY A 108 12.12 -33.80 0.99
N GLN A 109 12.55 -35.01 1.33
CA GLN A 109 11.70 -36.16 1.64
C GLN A 109 11.31 -36.16 3.12
N PHE A 110 10.56 -35.15 3.49
CA PHE A 110 10.43 -34.79 4.89
C PHE A 110 9.60 -35.77 5.76
N GLN A 111 8.56 -36.37 5.20
CA GLN A 111 7.75 -37.36 5.93
C GLN A 111 8.58 -38.59 6.30
N GLU A 112 9.38 -39.08 5.35
CA GLU A 112 10.29 -40.20 5.58
C GLU A 112 11.38 -39.83 6.58
N ALA A 113 11.83 -38.57 6.60
CA ALA A 113 12.79 -38.08 7.59
C ALA A 113 12.23 -38.18 9.02
N ILE A 114 10.97 -37.75 9.27
CA ILE A 114 10.34 -37.91 10.59
C ILE A 114 10.27 -39.37 11.00
N GLU A 115 9.80 -40.25 10.11
CA GLU A 115 9.67 -41.67 10.43
C GLU A 115 11.02 -42.27 10.85
N ASN A 116 12.10 -41.85 10.20
CA ASN A 116 13.46 -42.25 10.57
C ASN A 116 13.91 -41.62 11.89
N TYR A 117 13.57 -40.37 12.20
CA TYR A 117 13.83 -39.78 13.52
C TYR A 117 13.05 -40.50 14.64
N ASP A 118 11.79 -40.86 14.40
CA ASP A 118 10.97 -41.63 15.34
C ASP A 118 11.55 -43.03 15.59
N LEU A 119 12.06 -43.68 14.54
CA LEU A 119 12.78 -44.94 14.69
C LEU A 119 14.09 -44.76 15.46
N ALA A 120 14.85 -43.69 15.20
CA ALA A 120 16.05 -43.37 15.96
C ALA A 120 15.74 -43.17 17.45
N ILE A 121 14.69 -42.42 17.77
CA ILE A 121 14.19 -42.18 19.14
C ILE A 121 13.70 -43.48 19.78
N LYS A 122 12.97 -44.34 19.04
CA LYS A 122 12.49 -45.63 19.53
C LYS A 122 13.63 -46.54 19.98
N TYR A 123 14.74 -46.55 19.24
CA TYR A 123 15.90 -47.40 19.56
C TYR A 123 16.92 -46.74 20.47
N ASN A 124 16.93 -45.40 20.56
CA ASN A 124 17.67 -44.62 21.54
C ASN A 124 16.79 -43.48 22.09
N PRO A 125 16.04 -43.69 23.18
CA PRO A 125 15.15 -42.69 23.76
C PRO A 125 15.85 -41.43 24.29
N ASN A 126 17.18 -41.43 24.37
CA ASN A 126 17.97 -40.29 24.86
C ASN A 126 18.67 -39.54 23.71
N HIS A 127 18.27 -39.79 22.44
CA HIS A 127 18.90 -39.20 21.26
C HIS A 127 18.47 -37.74 21.06
N ALA A 128 19.18 -36.82 21.73
CA ALA A 128 18.85 -35.39 21.73
C ALA A 128 18.78 -34.77 20.32
N ASN A 129 19.69 -35.16 19.42
CA ASN A 129 19.73 -34.62 18.06
C ASN A 129 18.54 -35.10 17.21
N ALA A 130 18.07 -36.33 17.41
CA ALA A 130 16.88 -36.84 16.72
C ALA A 130 15.62 -36.07 17.14
N TYR A 131 15.46 -35.77 18.44
CA TYR A 131 14.39 -34.88 18.92
C TYR A 131 14.52 -33.47 18.34
N TYR A 132 15.71 -32.87 18.36
CA TYR A 132 15.94 -31.54 17.81
C TYR A 132 15.59 -31.45 16.31
N ASN A 133 16.10 -32.35 15.48
CA ASN A 133 15.82 -32.31 14.02
C ASN A 133 14.36 -32.63 13.71
N LYS A 134 13.71 -33.49 14.50
CA LYS A 134 12.25 -33.67 14.41
C LYS A 134 11.52 -32.37 14.73
N GLY A 135 11.93 -31.65 15.79
CA GLY A 135 11.39 -30.34 16.15
C GLY A 135 11.57 -29.29 15.05
N VAL A 136 12.75 -29.21 14.44
CA VAL A 136 13.03 -28.30 13.29
C VAL A 136 12.04 -28.56 12.15
N TYR A 137 11.77 -29.81 11.83
CA TYR A 137 10.82 -30.10 10.78
C TYR A 137 9.36 -29.78 11.17
N LEU A 138 8.96 -30.06 12.40
CA LEU A 138 7.62 -29.69 12.90
C LEU A 138 7.40 -28.17 12.86
N TYR A 139 8.46 -27.38 13.11
CA TYR A 139 8.43 -25.93 12.93
C TYR A 139 8.18 -25.52 11.47
N GLU A 140 8.86 -26.13 10.50
CA GLU A 140 8.63 -25.87 9.07
C GLU A 140 7.20 -26.23 8.61
N LEU A 141 6.56 -27.21 9.28
CA LEU A 141 5.14 -27.54 9.08
C LEU A 141 4.16 -26.60 9.80
N GLY A 142 4.64 -25.64 10.57
CA GLY A 142 3.81 -24.74 11.39
C GLY A 142 3.25 -25.39 12.65
N GLN A 143 3.71 -26.58 13.04
CA GLN A 143 3.30 -27.30 14.24
C GLN A 143 4.14 -26.86 15.45
N PHE A 144 4.05 -25.58 15.82
CA PHE A 144 4.93 -24.96 16.81
C PHE A 144 4.90 -25.61 18.20
N GLN A 145 3.72 -26.04 18.68
CA GLN A 145 3.60 -26.67 20.00
C GLN A 145 4.29 -28.05 20.06
N GLU A 146 4.12 -28.87 19.02
CA GLU A 146 4.78 -30.18 18.92
C GLU A 146 6.30 -30.01 18.75
N ALA A 147 6.74 -28.97 18.03
CA ALA A 147 8.15 -28.62 17.92
C ALA A 147 8.76 -28.29 19.30
N ILE A 148 8.06 -27.47 20.11
CA ILE A 148 8.48 -27.12 21.48
C ILE A 148 8.64 -28.38 22.35
N GLU A 149 7.69 -29.31 22.31
CA GLU A 149 7.78 -30.56 23.08
C GLU A 149 9.02 -31.39 22.69
N ASN A 150 9.34 -31.43 21.40
CA ASN A 150 10.54 -32.12 20.91
C ASN A 150 11.82 -31.37 21.32
N TYR A 151 11.84 -30.03 21.28
CA TYR A 151 12.98 -29.26 21.80
C TYR A 151 13.17 -29.45 23.30
N ASP A 152 12.09 -29.54 24.08
CA ASP A 152 12.17 -29.83 25.52
C ASP A 152 12.78 -31.21 25.80
N LEU A 153 12.44 -32.21 24.98
CA LEU A 153 13.07 -33.53 25.06
C LEU A 153 14.55 -33.47 24.64
N ALA A 154 14.88 -32.72 23.58
CA ALA A 154 16.27 -32.52 23.17
C ALA A 154 17.09 -31.86 24.29
N ILE A 155 16.56 -30.81 24.93
CA ILE A 155 17.17 -30.10 26.05
C ILE A 155 17.29 -31.01 27.29
N LYS A 156 16.28 -31.82 27.57
CA LYS A 156 16.31 -32.78 28.70
C LYS A 156 17.48 -33.76 28.58
N TYR A 157 17.76 -34.25 27.38
CA TYR A 157 18.85 -35.19 27.13
C TYR A 157 20.18 -34.50 26.81
N ASN A 158 20.16 -33.24 26.40
CA ASN A 158 21.34 -32.39 26.22
C ASN A 158 21.12 -30.97 26.78
N PRO A 159 21.40 -30.72 28.08
CA PRO A 159 21.08 -29.45 28.73
C PRO A 159 21.88 -28.23 28.26
N ASN A 160 22.95 -28.39 27.47
CA ASN A 160 23.76 -27.30 26.93
C ASN A 160 23.48 -27.03 25.43
N PHE A 161 22.38 -27.56 24.89
CA PHE A 161 22.05 -27.49 23.47
C PHE A 161 21.52 -26.09 23.10
N ALA A 162 22.43 -25.17 22.79
CA ALA A 162 22.12 -23.77 22.47
C ALA A 162 21.09 -23.63 21.33
N ASP A 163 21.23 -24.40 20.25
CA ASP A 163 20.31 -24.34 19.11
C ASP A 163 18.89 -24.81 19.46
N ALA A 164 18.74 -25.79 20.35
CA ALA A 164 17.43 -26.24 20.82
C ALA A 164 16.72 -25.17 21.66
N TYR A 165 17.45 -24.46 22.53
CA TYR A 165 16.91 -23.30 23.24
C TYR A 165 16.53 -22.17 22.28
N TYR A 166 17.37 -21.87 21.29
CA TYR A 166 17.09 -20.83 20.29
C TYR A 166 15.83 -21.16 19.49
N ASN A 167 15.73 -22.35 18.90
CA ASN A 167 14.57 -22.73 18.08
C ASN A 167 13.29 -22.89 18.90
N LYS A 168 13.39 -23.30 20.17
CA LYS A 168 12.27 -23.21 21.11
C LYS A 168 11.82 -21.77 21.30
N GLY A 169 12.75 -20.83 21.49
CA GLY A 169 12.47 -19.40 21.57
C GLY A 169 11.78 -18.86 20.32
N VAL A 170 12.20 -19.29 19.12
CA VAL A 170 11.56 -18.93 17.84
C VAL A 170 10.11 -19.42 17.79
N CYS A 171 9.83 -20.68 18.18
CA CYS A 171 8.46 -21.18 18.24
C CYS A 171 7.58 -20.38 19.21
N LEU A 172 8.12 -19.99 20.37
CA LEU A 172 7.41 -19.18 21.37
C LEU A 172 7.12 -17.76 20.84
N ASP A 173 8.04 -17.16 20.06
CA ASP A 173 7.81 -15.86 19.41
C ASP A 173 6.67 -15.93 18.39
N GLU A 174 6.62 -16.99 17.57
CA GLU A 174 5.52 -17.22 16.60
C GLU A 174 4.17 -17.43 17.30
N LEU A 175 4.17 -18.04 18.50
CA LEU A 175 2.98 -18.19 19.34
C LEU A 175 2.62 -16.92 20.14
N GLY A 176 3.41 -15.86 20.04
CA GLY A 176 3.19 -14.59 20.74
C GLY A 176 3.64 -14.57 22.21
N GLN A 177 4.34 -15.61 22.68
CA GLN A 177 4.83 -15.76 24.05
C GLN A 177 6.21 -15.10 24.22
N PHE A 178 6.27 -13.78 24.03
CA PHE A 178 7.53 -13.04 23.90
C PHE A 178 8.44 -13.12 25.14
N GLN A 179 7.88 -13.16 26.36
CA GLN A 179 8.68 -13.23 27.58
C GLN A 179 9.39 -14.59 27.72
N GLU A 180 8.67 -15.68 27.45
CA GLU A 180 9.23 -17.03 27.47
C GLU A 180 10.25 -17.23 26.33
N ALA A 181 10.01 -16.60 25.17
CA ALA A 181 10.98 -16.58 24.07
C ALA A 181 12.30 -15.92 24.50
N ILE A 182 12.25 -14.76 25.18
CA ILE A 182 13.43 -14.05 25.71
C ILE A 182 14.22 -14.94 26.69
N GLU A 183 13.55 -15.62 27.61
CA GLU A 183 14.22 -16.53 28.56
C GLU A 183 14.97 -17.66 27.84
N ASN A 184 14.38 -18.22 26.78
CA ASN A 184 15.02 -19.25 25.98
C ASN A 184 16.18 -18.69 25.14
N TYR A 185 16.08 -17.47 24.61
CA TYR A 185 17.20 -16.82 23.95
C TYR A 185 18.35 -16.52 24.92
N ASP A 186 18.06 -16.13 26.16
CA ASP A 186 19.07 -15.95 27.19
C ASP A 186 19.80 -17.24 27.53
N LEU A 187 19.08 -18.37 27.57
CA LEU A 187 19.69 -19.69 27.73
C LEU A 187 20.54 -20.08 26.51
N ALA A 188 20.06 -19.82 25.29
CA ALA A 188 20.84 -20.04 24.07
C ALA A 188 22.14 -19.22 24.08
N ILE A 189 22.08 -17.94 24.45
CA ILE A 189 23.22 -17.04 24.59
C ILE A 189 24.17 -17.50 25.69
N LYS A 190 23.65 -18.00 26.82
CA LYS A 190 24.46 -18.54 27.91
C LYS A 190 25.34 -19.71 27.46
N TYR A 191 24.80 -20.60 26.63
CA TYR A 191 25.54 -21.76 26.13
C TYR A 191 26.33 -21.48 24.84
N ASN A 192 25.95 -20.44 24.08
CA ASN A 192 26.70 -19.91 22.95
C ASN A 192 26.75 -18.36 22.99
N PRO A 193 27.77 -17.77 23.65
CA PRO A 193 27.85 -16.31 23.85
C PRO A 193 27.99 -15.47 22.57
N ASN A 194 28.37 -16.11 21.45
CA ASN A 194 28.55 -15.45 20.14
C ASN A 194 27.34 -15.66 19.21
N PHE A 195 26.20 -16.15 19.73
CA PHE A 195 25.02 -16.47 18.94
C PHE A 195 24.27 -15.21 18.50
N ALA A 196 24.72 -14.61 17.39
CA ALA A 196 24.18 -13.35 16.88
C ALA A 196 22.65 -13.40 16.62
N ASP A 197 22.14 -14.50 16.07
CA ASP A 197 20.69 -14.68 15.81
C ASP A 197 19.86 -14.64 17.10
N ALA A 198 20.35 -15.24 18.19
CA ALA A 198 19.68 -15.22 19.50
C ALA A 198 19.60 -13.79 20.07
N TYR A 199 20.68 -13.00 19.98
CA TYR A 199 20.64 -11.59 20.38
C TYR A 199 19.65 -10.77 19.53
N CYS A 200 19.61 -11.01 18.21
CA CYS A 200 18.67 -10.30 17.33
C CYS A 200 17.22 -10.64 17.68
N ASN A 201 16.87 -11.92 17.80
CA ASN A 201 15.50 -12.34 18.08
C ASN A 201 15.05 -12.01 19.50
N LYS A 202 15.98 -11.99 20.47
CA LYS A 202 15.74 -11.39 21.78
C LYS A 202 15.38 -9.91 21.66
N GLY A 203 16.14 -9.14 20.88
CA GLY A 203 15.83 -7.73 20.60
C GLY A 203 14.46 -7.52 19.97
N VAL A 204 14.02 -8.44 19.11
CA VAL A 204 12.67 -8.41 18.50
C VAL A 204 11.59 -8.61 19.56
N CYS A 205 11.74 -9.60 20.43
CA CYS A 205 10.78 -9.87 21.49
C CYS A 205 10.70 -8.73 22.52
N LEU A 206 11.85 -8.21 22.96
CA LEU A 206 11.93 -7.04 23.86
C LEU A 206 11.20 -5.82 23.25
N TYR A 207 11.35 -5.62 21.95
CA TYR A 207 10.62 -4.58 21.23
C TYR A 207 9.10 -4.82 21.24
N LYS A 208 8.64 -6.04 20.95
CA LYS A 208 7.20 -6.39 20.99
C LYS A 208 6.60 -6.15 22.39
N LEU A 209 7.42 -6.24 23.43
CA LEU A 209 7.06 -5.94 24.83
C LEU A 209 7.23 -4.45 25.23
N GLY A 210 7.72 -3.59 24.33
CA GLY A 210 7.93 -2.16 24.59
C GLY A 210 9.23 -1.80 25.33
N GLN A 211 10.14 -2.75 25.53
CA GLN A 211 11.45 -2.56 26.19
C GLN A 211 12.50 -2.10 25.17
N PHE A 212 12.35 -0.88 24.68
CA PHE A 212 13.10 -0.38 23.53
C PHE A 212 14.61 -0.23 23.77
N GLN A 213 15.02 0.19 24.96
CA GLN A 213 16.45 0.40 25.26
C GLN A 213 17.22 -0.92 25.28
N GLU A 214 16.67 -1.93 25.97
CA GLU A 214 17.26 -3.27 26.03
C GLU A 214 17.25 -3.94 24.64
N ALA A 215 16.23 -3.70 23.82
CA ALA A 215 16.20 -4.19 22.45
C ALA A 215 17.38 -3.65 21.62
N ILE A 216 17.68 -2.35 21.74
CA ILE A 216 18.81 -1.71 21.04
C ILE A 216 20.14 -2.32 21.47
N GLU A 217 20.37 -2.49 22.77
CA GLU A 217 21.60 -3.09 23.28
C GLU A 217 21.81 -4.52 22.76
N ASN A 218 20.73 -5.30 22.65
CA ASN A 218 20.80 -6.64 22.08
C ASN A 218 21.06 -6.62 20.56
N TYR A 219 20.52 -5.66 19.81
CA TYR A 219 20.87 -5.48 18.40
C TYR A 219 22.35 -5.11 18.22
N ASP A 220 22.91 -4.24 19.07
CA ASP A 220 24.34 -3.89 19.06
C ASP A 220 25.24 -5.11 19.33
N LEU A 221 24.84 -5.96 20.27
CA LEU A 221 25.53 -7.23 20.53
C LEU A 221 25.43 -8.20 19.33
N ALA A 222 24.28 -8.31 18.69
CA ALA A 222 24.12 -9.12 17.48
C ALA A 222 25.09 -8.67 16.37
N ILE A 223 25.22 -7.34 16.17
CA ILE A 223 26.15 -6.75 15.19
C ILE A 223 27.60 -7.01 15.57
N LYS A 224 27.94 -6.91 16.87
CA LYS A 224 29.29 -7.18 17.37
C LYS A 224 29.75 -8.60 17.02
N TYR A 225 28.87 -9.59 17.17
CA TYR A 225 29.20 -11.00 16.95
C TYR A 225 29.02 -11.45 15.50
N ASN A 226 28.13 -10.82 14.73
CA ASN A 226 28.02 -11.00 13.28
C ASN A 226 27.79 -9.66 12.56
N PRO A 227 28.86 -9.00 12.07
CA PRO A 227 28.77 -7.71 11.39
C PRO A 227 27.96 -7.71 10.08
N ASN A 228 27.66 -8.89 9.51
CA ASN A 228 26.86 -9.02 8.29
C ASN A 228 25.35 -9.11 8.55
N PHE A 229 24.91 -9.02 9.83
CA PHE A 229 23.50 -9.10 10.23
C PHE A 229 22.76 -7.77 9.97
N ALA A 230 22.52 -7.48 8.69
CA ALA A 230 21.90 -6.24 8.25
C ALA A 230 20.50 -6.03 8.89
N ASP A 231 19.73 -7.09 9.15
CA ASP A 231 18.39 -6.98 9.72
C ASP A 231 18.34 -6.57 11.20
N ALA A 232 19.32 -6.98 12.02
CA ALA A 232 19.48 -6.46 13.39
C ALA A 232 19.85 -4.97 13.37
N TYR A 233 20.72 -4.59 12.43
CA TYR A 233 21.12 -3.22 12.19
C TYR A 233 19.93 -2.31 11.81
N PHE A 234 19.02 -2.82 10.97
CA PHE A 234 17.83 -2.09 10.53
C PHE A 234 16.75 -1.99 11.63
N LYS A 235 16.56 -3.02 12.45
CA LYS A 235 15.59 -2.98 13.57
C LYS A 235 16.04 -2.02 14.68
N GLY A 236 17.33 -2.03 15.06
CA GLY A 236 17.86 -1.09 16.06
C GLY A 236 17.73 0.38 15.66
N MET A 237 18.04 0.73 14.40
CA MET A 237 17.95 2.12 13.92
C MET A 237 16.52 2.60 13.69
N ARG A 238 15.62 1.74 13.17
CA ARG A 238 14.22 2.10 12.89
C ARG A 238 13.49 2.54 14.16
N TRP A 239 13.89 2.02 15.32
CA TRP A 239 13.19 2.15 16.60
C TRP A 239 13.94 2.94 17.67
N ARG A 240 15.05 3.61 17.30
CA ARG A 240 15.61 4.79 17.99
C ARG A 240 14.61 5.97 18.10
N LYS A 241 13.35 5.72 17.78
CA LYS A 241 12.27 6.64 17.52
C LYS A 241 11.50 6.89 18.81
N LEU A 242 11.97 7.86 19.60
CA LEU A 242 11.11 8.79 20.36
C LEU A 242 11.86 10.02 20.93
N GLY A 243 13.00 10.45 20.36
CA GLY A 243 13.66 11.67 20.84
C GLY A 243 14.79 12.30 20.03
N GLN A 244 15.55 11.56 19.20
CA GLN A 244 16.81 12.08 18.63
C GLN A 244 16.99 11.74 17.13
N LEU A 245 16.31 12.47 16.25
CA LEU A 245 16.44 12.31 14.79
C LEU A 245 17.85 12.64 14.25
N LYS A 246 18.61 13.51 14.93
CA LYS A 246 19.96 13.93 14.50
C LYS A 246 21.02 12.83 14.69
N GLU A 247 20.93 12.06 15.76
CA GLU A 247 21.89 10.98 16.05
C GLU A 247 21.69 9.77 15.11
N GLU A 248 20.47 9.56 14.60
CA GLU A 248 20.15 8.52 13.59
C GLU A 248 20.95 8.74 12.29
N ILE A 249 21.13 10.00 11.87
CA ILE A 249 21.93 10.37 10.69
C ILE A 249 23.42 10.00 10.87
N GLU A 250 23.97 10.23 12.07
CA GLU A 250 25.36 9.87 12.37
C GLU A 250 25.58 8.36 12.37
N ASN A 251 24.61 7.59 12.89
CA ASN A 251 24.64 6.13 12.80
C ASN A 251 24.51 5.64 11.35
N TYR A 252 23.68 6.26 10.51
CA TYR A 252 23.65 5.94 9.08
C TYR A 252 25.02 6.14 8.42
N ASN A 253 25.81 7.16 8.82
CA ASN A 253 27.16 7.34 8.27
C ASN A 253 28.11 6.19 8.62
N LEU A 254 27.99 5.61 9.83
CA LEU A 254 28.74 4.41 10.23
C LEU A 254 28.26 3.14 9.52
N ALA A 255 26.97 3.10 9.18
CA ALA A 255 26.30 2.02 8.50
C ALA A 255 26.70 1.87 7.04
N ILE A 256 26.92 2.99 6.33
CA ILE A 256 27.02 3.06 4.86
C ILE A 256 27.98 2.00 4.32
N LYS A 257 29.03 1.63 5.06
CA LYS A 257 30.01 0.61 4.65
C LYS A 257 29.44 -0.80 4.40
N TYR A 258 28.28 -1.16 4.96
CA TYR A 258 27.72 -2.52 4.86
C TYR A 258 26.75 -2.70 3.69
N LYS A 259 25.75 -1.81 3.56
CA LYS A 259 24.79 -1.78 2.43
C LYS A 259 24.53 -0.34 1.97
N PRO A 260 25.49 0.29 1.27
CA PRO A 260 25.49 1.72 1.01
C PRO A 260 24.22 2.25 0.31
N ASN A 261 23.65 1.48 -0.61
CA ASN A 261 22.46 1.90 -1.37
C ASN A 261 21.22 2.02 -0.46
N TYR A 262 20.86 0.94 0.24
CA TYR A 262 19.69 0.91 1.13
C TYR A 262 19.80 1.98 2.22
N ILE A 263 21.00 2.10 2.81
CA ILE A 263 21.26 3.00 3.93
C ILE A 263 21.13 4.45 3.49
N ASN A 264 21.66 4.81 2.33
CA ASN A 264 21.52 6.17 1.81
C ASN A 264 20.06 6.49 1.44
N THR A 265 19.27 5.52 0.95
CA THR A 265 17.82 5.70 0.74
C THR A 265 17.10 5.95 2.06
N TYR A 266 17.38 5.18 3.11
CA TYR A 266 16.76 5.39 4.42
C TYR A 266 17.20 6.70 5.09
N LYS A 267 18.48 7.08 4.93
CA LYS A 267 18.99 8.37 5.38
C LYS A 267 18.22 9.52 4.72
N GLY A 268 18.02 9.47 3.40
CA GLY A 268 17.18 10.43 2.67
C GLY A 268 15.78 10.55 3.25
N MET A 269 15.11 9.41 3.51
CA MET A 269 13.77 9.39 4.13
C MET A 269 13.71 9.99 5.55
N ARG A 270 14.83 10.01 6.29
CA ARG A 270 14.89 10.67 7.61
C ARG A 270 15.14 12.16 7.49
N LEU A 271 16.02 12.55 6.57
CA LEU A 271 16.28 13.95 6.24
C LEU A 271 15.00 14.64 5.76
N HIS A 272 14.18 13.93 4.99
CA HIS A 272 12.84 14.34 4.61
C HIS A 272 11.98 14.76 5.82
N LYS A 273 11.91 13.90 6.85
CA LYS A 273 11.14 14.19 8.08
C LYS A 273 11.70 15.35 8.89
N LEU A 274 12.97 15.68 8.69
CA LEU A 274 13.64 16.84 9.30
C LEU A 274 13.49 18.11 8.46
N GLY A 275 12.87 18.03 7.27
CA GLY A 275 12.77 19.14 6.33
C GLY A 275 14.10 19.49 5.64
N GLN A 276 15.11 18.62 5.71
CA GLN A 276 16.43 18.83 5.11
C GLN A 276 16.46 18.32 3.65
N LEU A 277 15.68 18.98 2.79
CA LEU A 277 15.40 18.51 1.42
C LEU A 277 16.64 18.45 0.51
N HIS A 278 17.63 19.34 0.69
CA HIS A 278 18.87 19.29 -0.09
C HIS A 278 19.75 18.06 0.26
N GLU A 279 19.95 17.80 1.54
CA GLU A 279 20.73 16.64 2.02
C GLU A 279 20.01 15.31 1.69
N GLU A 280 18.68 15.35 1.61
CA GLU A 280 17.84 14.23 1.16
C GLU A 280 18.19 13.82 -0.29
N ILE A 281 18.19 14.78 -1.23
CA ILE A 281 18.52 14.51 -2.64
C ILE A 281 19.95 13.97 -2.78
N GLU A 282 20.91 14.54 -2.05
CA GLU A 282 22.29 14.05 -2.04
C GLU A 282 22.36 12.59 -1.56
N SER A 283 21.61 12.26 -0.50
CA SER A 283 21.54 10.90 0.02
C SER A 283 20.96 9.94 -1.03
N TYR A 284 19.88 10.30 -1.73
CA TYR A 284 19.37 9.45 -2.81
C TYR A 284 20.35 9.32 -3.98
N ASN A 285 21.05 10.40 -4.36
CA ASN A 285 22.08 10.36 -5.40
C ASN A 285 23.24 9.42 -5.02
N LEU A 286 23.65 9.41 -3.75
CA LEU A 286 24.62 8.45 -3.24
C LEU A 286 24.07 7.03 -3.32
N ALA A 287 22.82 6.80 -2.93
CA ALA A 287 22.19 5.48 -3.03
C ALA A 287 22.20 4.94 -4.46
N ILE A 288 21.85 5.80 -5.42
CA ILE A 288 21.87 5.50 -6.87
C ILE A 288 23.29 5.22 -7.35
N LYS A 289 24.29 5.99 -6.91
CA LYS A 289 25.70 5.76 -7.27
C LYS A 289 26.19 4.37 -6.86
N TYR A 290 25.79 3.88 -5.69
CA TYR A 290 26.17 2.55 -5.21
C TYR A 290 25.40 1.42 -5.88
N LYS A 291 24.11 1.64 -6.20
CA LYS A 291 23.27 0.66 -6.91
C LYS A 291 22.41 1.37 -7.96
N PRO A 292 22.89 1.50 -9.21
CA PRO A 292 22.20 2.27 -10.25
C PRO A 292 20.87 1.67 -10.72
N ASP A 293 20.61 0.39 -10.45
CA ASP A 293 19.38 -0.33 -10.80
C ASP A 293 18.36 -0.35 -9.65
N TYR A 294 18.58 0.40 -8.57
CA TYR A 294 17.66 0.43 -7.42
C TYR A 294 16.51 1.42 -7.63
N ALA A 295 15.39 0.92 -8.15
CA ALA A 295 14.20 1.70 -8.50
C ALA A 295 13.66 2.59 -7.36
N ASP A 296 13.64 2.10 -6.12
CA ASP A 296 13.09 2.85 -4.98
C ASP A 296 13.83 4.17 -4.72
N SER A 297 15.15 4.21 -4.92
CA SER A 297 15.92 5.45 -4.73
C SER A 297 15.51 6.53 -5.71
N TYR A 298 15.26 6.16 -6.98
CA TYR A 298 14.77 7.10 -7.98
C TYR A 298 13.34 7.56 -7.67
N PHE A 299 12.46 6.64 -7.25
CA PHE A 299 11.10 6.99 -6.85
C PHE A 299 11.08 7.96 -5.67
N LYS A 300 11.87 7.70 -4.62
CA LYS A 300 11.97 8.60 -3.46
C LYS A 300 12.58 9.95 -3.82
N LYS A 301 13.60 9.97 -4.67
CA LYS A 301 14.16 11.20 -5.22
C LYS A 301 13.11 12.01 -5.99
N GLY A 302 12.33 11.35 -6.85
CA GLY A 302 11.24 11.99 -7.60
C GLY A 302 10.20 12.63 -6.68
N ASN A 303 9.79 11.94 -5.61
CA ASN A 303 8.84 12.50 -4.63
C ASN A 303 9.39 13.75 -3.95
N CYS A 304 10.66 13.73 -3.54
CA CYS A 304 11.32 14.90 -2.94
C CYS A 304 11.38 16.09 -3.90
N LEU A 305 11.70 15.84 -5.18
CA LEU A 305 11.75 16.89 -6.22
C LEU A 305 10.36 17.46 -6.50
N TYR A 306 9.33 16.61 -6.51
CA TYR A 306 7.94 17.04 -6.67
C TYR A 306 7.50 17.96 -5.52
N GLU A 307 7.83 17.61 -4.27
CA GLU A 307 7.46 18.42 -3.09
C GLU A 307 8.19 19.77 -3.01
N LEU A 308 9.42 19.86 -3.54
CA LEU A 308 10.17 21.12 -3.54
C LEU A 308 9.50 22.23 -4.37
N GLY A 309 8.65 21.87 -5.33
CA GLY A 309 8.14 22.78 -6.35
C GLY A 309 9.28 23.28 -7.26
N HIS A 310 9.00 23.55 -8.54
CA HIS A 310 9.97 24.01 -9.56
C HIS A 310 10.92 22.96 -10.15
N HIS A 311 10.77 21.68 -9.81
CA HIS A 311 11.57 20.57 -10.37
C HIS A 311 10.69 19.45 -10.96
N GLN A 312 9.52 19.78 -11.50
CA GLN A 312 8.57 18.79 -12.04
C GLN A 312 9.19 17.92 -13.16
N GLU A 313 9.99 18.51 -14.06
CA GLU A 313 10.66 17.76 -15.13
C GLU A 313 11.69 16.76 -14.57
N GLU A 314 12.50 17.16 -13.60
CA GLU A 314 13.48 16.28 -12.94
C GLU A 314 12.80 15.18 -12.11
N ALA A 315 11.64 15.48 -11.52
CA ALA A 315 10.82 14.50 -10.84
C ALA A 315 10.31 13.44 -11.83
N ILE A 316 9.77 13.87 -12.98
CA ILE A 316 9.33 12.99 -14.07
C ILE A 316 10.48 12.12 -14.58
N GLU A 317 11.68 12.68 -14.78
CA GLU A 317 12.86 11.90 -15.16
C GLU A 317 13.21 10.83 -14.11
N SER A 318 13.17 11.21 -12.83
CA SER A 318 13.41 10.28 -11.72
C SER A 318 12.36 9.16 -11.69
N TYR A 319 11.08 9.46 -11.90
CA TYR A 319 10.05 8.43 -11.99
C TYR A 319 10.23 7.53 -13.22
N ASN A 320 10.60 8.08 -14.39
CA ASN A 320 10.89 7.31 -15.59
C ASN A 320 12.06 6.33 -15.35
N LEU A 321 13.10 6.75 -14.62
CA LEU A 321 14.19 5.87 -14.22
C LEU A 321 13.73 4.80 -13.24
N ALA A 322 12.89 5.13 -12.25
CA ALA A 322 12.31 4.15 -11.34
C ALA A 322 11.52 3.07 -12.11
N ILE A 323 10.68 3.49 -13.06
CA ILE A 323 9.87 2.63 -13.93
C ILE A 323 10.77 1.76 -14.84
N LYS A 324 11.85 2.32 -15.38
CA LYS A 324 12.81 1.57 -16.22
C LYS A 324 13.39 0.36 -15.49
N TYR A 325 13.72 0.51 -14.21
CA TYR A 325 14.29 -0.57 -13.39
C TYR A 325 13.23 -1.43 -12.70
N LYS A 326 12.00 -0.93 -12.54
CA LYS A 326 10.85 -1.66 -12.01
C LYS A 326 9.59 -1.33 -12.83
N PRO A 327 9.32 -2.06 -13.92
CA PRO A 327 8.22 -1.74 -14.84
C PRO A 327 6.81 -1.92 -14.26
N ASP A 328 6.65 -2.63 -13.15
CA ASP A 328 5.37 -2.86 -12.46
C ASP A 328 5.15 -1.87 -11.29
N TYR A 329 5.91 -0.77 -11.23
CA TYR A 329 5.85 0.20 -10.13
C TYR A 329 4.66 1.16 -10.24
N ALA A 330 3.47 0.69 -9.87
CA ALA A 330 2.22 1.44 -9.93
C ALA A 330 2.30 2.85 -9.29
N ASP A 331 2.91 2.98 -8.11
CA ASP A 331 3.04 4.29 -7.44
C ASP A 331 3.92 5.29 -8.20
N ALA A 332 4.95 4.81 -8.92
CA ALA A 332 5.79 5.67 -9.74
C ALA A 332 5.02 6.21 -10.95
N TYR A 333 4.18 5.38 -11.58
CA TYR A 333 3.27 5.82 -12.64
C TYR A 333 2.25 6.85 -12.14
N PHE A 334 1.64 6.60 -10.98
CA PHE A 334 0.69 7.54 -10.36
C PHE A 334 1.34 8.89 -10.06
N LYS A 335 2.50 8.90 -9.41
CA LYS A 335 3.22 10.14 -9.08
C LYS A 335 3.71 10.89 -10.33
N LYS A 336 4.14 10.16 -11.36
CA LYS A 336 4.43 10.74 -12.67
C LYS A 336 3.18 11.40 -13.27
N GLY A 337 2.04 10.72 -13.26
CA GLY A 337 0.76 11.25 -13.76
C GLY A 337 0.37 12.56 -13.07
N ASN A 338 0.51 12.64 -11.74
CA ASN A 338 0.24 13.88 -11.01
C ASN A 338 1.15 15.04 -11.44
N CYS A 339 2.44 14.78 -11.68
CA CYS A 339 3.36 15.81 -12.17
C CYS A 339 2.98 16.32 -13.56
N LEU A 340 2.58 15.40 -14.44
CA LEU A 340 2.15 15.72 -15.81
C LEU A 340 0.86 16.54 -15.80
N TYR A 341 -0.09 16.17 -14.94
CA TYR A 341 -1.34 16.90 -14.76
C TYR A 341 -1.09 18.35 -14.29
N GLU A 342 -0.20 18.55 -13.31
CA GLU A 342 0.17 19.91 -12.88
C GLU A 342 0.86 20.76 -13.97
N LEU A 343 1.50 20.11 -14.94
CA LEU A 343 2.11 20.76 -16.11
C LEU A 343 1.10 21.01 -17.24
N GLY A 344 -0.18 20.61 -17.08
CA GLY A 344 -1.21 20.68 -18.12
C GLY A 344 -1.01 19.69 -19.26
N GLN A 345 -0.25 18.61 -19.02
CA GLN A 345 -0.03 17.51 -19.97
C GLN A 345 -1.03 16.38 -19.71
N ASP A 346 -2.31 16.69 -19.88
CA ASP A 346 -3.42 15.84 -19.44
C ASP A 346 -3.46 14.48 -20.14
N GLN A 347 -3.12 14.44 -21.43
CA GLN A 347 -3.11 13.19 -22.19
C GLN A 347 -2.03 12.22 -21.70
N GLU A 348 -0.81 12.71 -21.48
CA GLU A 348 0.30 11.92 -20.93
C GLU A 348 0.05 11.54 -19.45
N ALA A 349 -0.65 12.39 -18.70
CA ALA A 349 -1.10 12.10 -17.34
C ALA A 349 -2.07 10.92 -17.34
N ILE A 350 -3.08 10.93 -18.21
CA ILE A 350 -4.05 9.82 -18.38
C ILE A 350 -3.33 8.51 -18.71
N GLU A 351 -2.40 8.51 -19.66
CA GLU A 351 -1.61 7.32 -19.99
C GLU A 351 -0.83 6.78 -18.78
N SER A 352 -0.27 7.68 -17.97
CA SER A 352 0.44 7.31 -16.75
C SER A 352 -0.50 6.73 -15.71
N PHE A 353 -1.71 7.29 -15.52
CA PHE A 353 -2.73 6.74 -14.63
C PHE A 353 -3.25 5.38 -15.10
N ASP A 354 -3.43 5.19 -16.42
CA ASP A 354 -3.82 3.91 -17.00
C ASP A 354 -2.79 2.80 -16.74
N LEU A 355 -1.50 3.14 -16.80
CA LEU A 355 -0.44 2.22 -16.40
C LEU A 355 -0.43 1.98 -14.89
N ALA A 356 -0.70 2.99 -14.06
CA ALA A 356 -0.79 2.82 -12.61
C ALA A 356 -1.90 1.81 -12.23
N VAL A 357 -3.11 1.97 -12.80
CA VAL A 357 -4.24 1.06 -12.51
C VAL A 357 -4.08 -0.32 -13.16
N LYS A 358 -3.34 -0.43 -14.27
CA LYS A 358 -2.98 -1.72 -14.87
C LYS A 358 -2.18 -2.60 -13.89
N TYR A 359 -1.24 -2.01 -13.16
CA TYR A 359 -0.41 -2.73 -12.20
C TYR A 359 -1.01 -2.78 -10.79
N LYS A 360 -1.94 -1.86 -10.47
CA LYS A 360 -2.69 -1.83 -9.22
C LYS A 360 -4.18 -1.51 -9.48
N PRO A 361 -5.02 -2.52 -9.77
CA PRO A 361 -6.42 -2.30 -10.18
C PRO A 361 -7.35 -1.68 -9.12
N ASP A 362 -6.97 -1.67 -7.84
CA ASP A 362 -7.73 -1.09 -6.75
C ASP A 362 -7.27 0.33 -6.38
N TYR A 363 -6.52 1.00 -7.26
CA TYR A 363 -5.96 2.33 -7.01
C TYR A 363 -6.98 3.46 -7.22
N ALA A 364 -7.84 3.67 -6.22
CA ALA A 364 -8.91 4.67 -6.27
C ALA A 364 -8.43 6.09 -6.65
N ASP A 365 -7.32 6.56 -6.08
CA ASP A 365 -6.80 7.91 -6.35
C ASP A 365 -6.31 8.08 -7.81
N ALA A 366 -5.80 7.01 -8.42
CA ALA A 366 -5.38 7.06 -9.83
C ALA A 366 -6.60 7.16 -10.77
N TYR A 367 -7.69 6.46 -10.46
CA TYR A 367 -8.95 6.62 -11.20
C TYR A 367 -9.56 8.00 -11.03
N TYR A 368 -9.51 8.56 -9.81
CA TYR A 368 -9.98 9.91 -9.53
C TYR A 368 -9.20 10.95 -10.36
N ASN A 369 -7.87 10.96 -10.25
CA ASN A 369 -7.04 11.91 -10.98
C ASN A 369 -7.16 11.75 -12.51
N LYS A 370 -7.32 10.50 -13.00
CA LYS A 370 -7.64 10.25 -14.41
C LYS A 370 -8.97 10.91 -14.80
N GLY A 371 -10.01 10.77 -13.96
CA GLY A 371 -11.31 11.42 -14.17
C GLY A 371 -11.19 12.95 -14.22
N SER A 372 -10.38 13.54 -13.35
CA SER A 372 -10.12 14.99 -13.34
C SER A 372 -9.48 15.46 -14.65
N CYS A 373 -8.44 14.78 -15.14
CA CYS A 373 -7.83 15.08 -16.44
C CYS A 373 -8.84 14.97 -17.60
N LEU A 374 -9.68 13.92 -17.60
CA LEU A 374 -10.71 13.72 -18.63
C LEU A 374 -11.76 14.83 -18.61
N CYS A 375 -12.18 15.27 -17.43
CA CYS A 375 -13.11 16.39 -17.27
C CYS A 375 -12.52 17.70 -17.82
N GLU A 376 -11.25 18.00 -17.54
CA GLU A 376 -10.59 19.19 -18.10
C GLU A 376 -10.48 19.17 -19.63
N LEU A 377 -10.34 17.98 -20.23
CA LEU A 377 -10.37 17.79 -21.68
C LEU A 377 -11.80 17.82 -22.28
N GLY A 378 -12.85 17.97 -21.46
CA GLY A 378 -14.25 17.95 -21.89
C GLY A 378 -14.77 16.55 -22.26
N GLN A 379 -14.09 15.49 -21.81
CA GLN A 379 -14.49 14.09 -21.99
C GLN A 379 -15.31 13.62 -20.77
N ASP A 380 -16.44 14.29 -20.55
CA ASP A 380 -17.24 14.13 -19.32
C ASP A 380 -17.77 12.71 -19.11
N GLN A 381 -18.11 12.00 -20.19
CA GLN A 381 -18.62 10.63 -20.10
C GLN A 381 -17.55 9.66 -19.59
N GLU A 382 -16.34 9.73 -20.16
CA GLU A 382 -15.19 8.93 -19.73
C GLU A 382 -14.70 9.33 -18.33
N ALA A 383 -14.82 10.61 -17.97
CA ALA A 383 -14.54 11.10 -16.62
C ALA A 383 -15.47 10.45 -15.60
N ILE A 384 -16.78 10.41 -15.87
CA ILE A 384 -17.78 9.76 -15.00
C ILE A 384 -17.47 8.27 -14.82
N GLU A 385 -17.08 7.56 -15.87
CA GLU A 385 -16.66 6.15 -15.77
C GLU A 385 -15.45 5.98 -14.84
N SER A 386 -14.46 6.87 -14.97
CA SER A 386 -13.26 6.87 -14.12
C SER A 386 -13.62 7.17 -12.66
N TYR A 387 -14.48 8.17 -12.39
CA TYR A 387 -14.96 8.44 -11.03
C TYR A 387 -15.78 7.29 -10.44
N ASN A 388 -16.61 6.61 -11.24
CA ASN A 388 -17.33 5.42 -10.79
C ASN A 388 -16.38 4.29 -10.36
N LEU A 389 -15.25 4.11 -11.07
CA LEU A 389 -14.21 3.17 -10.66
C LEU A 389 -13.50 3.61 -9.38
N ALA A 390 -13.20 4.91 -9.22
CA ALA A 390 -12.63 5.43 -7.97
C ALA A 390 -13.57 5.16 -6.78
N ILE A 391 -14.86 5.46 -6.93
CA ILE A 391 -15.91 5.24 -5.93
C ILE A 391 -16.09 3.75 -5.61
N LYS A 392 -15.99 2.87 -6.62
CA LYS A 392 -16.07 1.42 -6.42
C LYS A 392 -15.02 0.91 -5.43
N TYR A 393 -13.79 1.43 -5.51
CA TYR A 393 -12.69 1.01 -4.63
C TYR A 393 -12.59 1.85 -3.35
N LYS A 394 -13.16 3.06 -3.33
CA LYS A 394 -13.27 3.93 -2.15
C LYS A 394 -14.68 4.52 -2.05
N PRO A 395 -15.64 3.82 -1.42
CA PRO A 395 -17.05 4.23 -1.39
C PRO A 395 -17.35 5.53 -0.63
N ASP A 396 -16.42 6.02 0.18
CA ASP A 396 -16.50 7.28 0.93
C ASP A 396 -15.70 8.42 0.27
N TYR A 397 -15.38 8.30 -1.02
CA TYR A 397 -14.61 9.31 -1.76
C TYR A 397 -15.47 10.54 -2.12
N ALA A 398 -15.59 11.47 -1.17
CA ALA A 398 -16.42 12.66 -1.31
C ALA A 398 -16.08 13.52 -2.55
N ASP A 399 -14.79 13.75 -2.84
CA ASP A 399 -14.36 14.57 -3.99
C ASP A 399 -14.76 13.92 -5.33
N ALA A 400 -14.61 12.59 -5.46
CA ALA A 400 -15.04 11.87 -6.66
C ALA A 400 -16.55 11.95 -6.92
N TYR A 401 -17.38 11.94 -5.87
CA TYR A 401 -18.82 12.17 -6.02
C TYR A 401 -19.15 13.59 -6.45
N TYR A 402 -18.43 14.58 -5.93
CA TYR A 402 -18.62 15.97 -6.30
C TYR A 402 -18.26 16.21 -7.77
N ASP A 403 -17.05 15.83 -8.18
CA ASP A 403 -16.57 16.03 -9.55
C ASP A 403 -17.39 15.23 -10.57
N LYS A 404 -17.83 14.03 -10.21
CA LYS A 404 -18.83 13.29 -11.00
C LYS A 404 -20.13 14.09 -11.17
N GLY A 405 -20.62 14.72 -10.11
CA GLY A 405 -21.82 15.57 -10.15
C GLY A 405 -21.65 16.76 -11.10
N VAL A 406 -20.45 17.34 -11.17
CA VAL A 406 -20.13 18.44 -12.09
C VAL A 406 -20.22 17.95 -13.54
N CYS A 407 -19.54 16.87 -13.91
CA CYS A 407 -19.64 16.28 -15.25
C CYS A 407 -21.08 15.92 -15.64
N LEU A 408 -21.85 15.34 -14.72
CA LEU A 408 -23.26 15.00 -14.97
C LEU A 408 -24.11 16.25 -15.23
N CYS A 409 -23.82 17.36 -14.54
CA CYS A 409 -24.52 18.62 -14.75
C CYS A 409 -24.23 19.20 -16.14
N GLU A 410 -22.97 19.17 -16.60
CA GLU A 410 -22.57 19.62 -17.94
C GLU A 410 -23.23 18.78 -19.05
N LEU A 411 -23.42 17.48 -18.81
CA LEU A 411 -24.16 16.59 -19.71
C LEU A 411 -25.70 16.76 -19.65
N GLY A 412 -26.22 17.63 -18.79
CA GLY A 412 -27.66 17.86 -18.58
C GLY A 412 -28.36 16.76 -17.78
N GLN A 413 -27.61 15.83 -17.18
CA GLN A 413 -28.13 14.74 -16.34
C GLN A 413 -28.37 15.22 -14.90
N HIS A 414 -29.18 16.26 -14.76
CA HIS A 414 -29.36 17.01 -13.51
C HIS A 414 -29.83 16.15 -12.32
N GLN A 415 -30.68 15.15 -12.54
CA GLN A 415 -31.17 14.28 -11.47
C GLN A 415 -30.04 13.42 -10.86
N GLU A 416 -29.20 12.83 -11.71
CA GLU A 416 -28.06 12.00 -11.28
C GLU A 416 -26.96 12.86 -10.65
N ALA A 417 -26.79 14.10 -11.14
CA ALA A 417 -25.89 15.08 -10.53
C ALA A 417 -26.32 15.39 -9.09
N ILE A 418 -27.62 15.63 -8.84
CA ILE A 418 -28.16 15.87 -7.49
C ILE A 418 -27.88 14.70 -6.55
N GLU A 419 -28.07 13.45 -7.01
CA GLU A 419 -27.73 12.26 -6.23
C GLU A 419 -26.24 12.20 -5.88
N SER A 420 -25.38 12.50 -6.84
CA SER A 420 -23.93 12.56 -6.65
C SER A 420 -23.54 13.64 -5.64
N TYR A 421 -24.10 14.85 -5.73
CA TYR A 421 -23.87 15.91 -4.73
C TYR A 421 -24.38 15.55 -3.34
N ASN A 422 -25.53 14.88 -3.22
CA ASN A 422 -26.02 14.40 -1.93
C ASN A 422 -25.06 13.39 -1.30
N LEU A 423 -24.46 12.51 -2.09
CA LEU A 423 -23.44 11.56 -1.63
C LEU A 423 -22.13 12.27 -1.25
N ALA A 424 -21.67 13.25 -2.03
CA ALA A 424 -20.51 14.07 -1.67
C ALA A 424 -20.69 14.75 -0.31
N ILE A 425 -21.87 15.36 -0.09
CA ILE A 425 -22.23 15.99 1.19
C ILE A 425 -22.29 14.95 2.32
N LYS A 426 -22.90 13.79 2.09
CA LYS A 426 -22.99 12.69 3.07
C LYS A 426 -21.61 12.21 3.53
N TYR A 427 -20.63 12.18 2.62
CA TYR A 427 -19.25 11.76 2.92
C TYR A 427 -18.32 12.92 3.29
N ASN A 428 -18.89 14.05 3.71
CA ASN A 428 -18.17 15.22 4.22
C ASN A 428 -17.23 15.90 3.22
N TYR A 429 -17.71 16.15 2.00
CA TYR A 429 -16.99 17.00 1.05
C TYR A 429 -16.60 18.34 1.68
N HIS A 430 -15.34 18.74 1.49
CA HIS A 430 -14.72 19.83 2.24
C HIS A 430 -15.34 21.21 1.93
N ASN A 431 -15.93 21.40 0.75
CA ASN A 431 -16.57 22.64 0.32
C ASN A 431 -18.09 22.50 0.16
N TYR A 432 -18.79 22.39 1.30
CA TYR A 432 -20.25 22.26 1.33
C TYR A 432 -20.99 23.37 0.57
N SER A 433 -20.51 24.61 0.62
CA SER A 433 -21.18 25.72 -0.06
C SER A 433 -21.28 25.47 -1.57
N GLU A 434 -20.24 24.93 -2.19
CA GLU A 434 -20.19 24.70 -3.62
C GLU A 434 -21.07 23.50 -4.02
N ALA A 435 -21.02 22.42 -3.24
CA ALA A 435 -21.89 21.27 -3.44
C ALA A 435 -23.39 21.64 -3.34
N TYR A 436 -23.78 22.45 -2.36
CA TYR A 436 -25.16 22.92 -2.23
C TYR A 436 -25.57 23.90 -3.34
N PHE A 437 -24.64 24.76 -3.79
CA PHE A 437 -24.89 25.66 -4.91
C PHE A 437 -25.13 24.89 -6.21
N ASN A 438 -24.23 23.97 -6.56
CA ASN A 438 -24.36 23.18 -7.79
C ASN A 438 -25.59 22.27 -7.77
N LYS A 439 -25.92 21.68 -6.61
CA LYS A 439 -27.20 20.99 -6.40
C LYS A 439 -28.39 21.93 -6.63
N GLY A 440 -28.37 23.14 -6.07
CA GLY A 440 -29.42 24.15 -6.25
C GLY A 440 -29.61 24.54 -7.72
N ASN A 441 -28.52 24.66 -8.48
CA ASN A 441 -28.59 24.94 -9.92
C ASN A 441 -29.24 23.80 -10.70
N CYS A 442 -28.85 22.54 -10.44
CA CYS A 442 -29.51 21.38 -11.06
C CYS A 442 -31.01 21.33 -10.75
N LEU A 443 -31.40 21.64 -9.51
CA LEU A 443 -32.81 21.71 -9.11
C LEU A 443 -33.57 22.84 -9.82
N TYR A 444 -32.92 24.00 -9.99
CA TYR A 444 -33.48 25.12 -10.75
C TYR A 444 -33.75 24.75 -12.21
N GLU A 445 -32.80 24.08 -12.88
CA GLU A 445 -32.97 23.63 -14.27
C GLU A 445 -34.08 22.58 -14.42
N LEU A 446 -34.28 21.73 -13.40
CA LEU A 446 -35.42 20.79 -13.35
C LEU A 446 -36.76 21.46 -12.99
N GLY A 447 -36.78 22.76 -12.68
CA GLY A 447 -37.97 23.49 -12.24
C GLY A 447 -38.41 23.19 -10.79
N GLN A 448 -37.58 22.49 -10.01
CA GLN A 448 -37.80 22.18 -8.59
C GLN A 448 -37.37 23.37 -7.72
N TYR A 449 -38.07 24.49 -7.89
CA TYR A 449 -37.64 25.78 -7.32
C TYR A 449 -37.65 25.81 -5.80
N GLN A 450 -38.55 25.07 -5.13
CA GLN A 450 -38.64 25.07 -3.67
C GLN A 450 -37.42 24.36 -3.05
N GLU A 451 -37.06 23.19 -3.58
CA GLU A 451 -35.89 22.42 -3.18
C GLU A 451 -34.58 23.14 -3.55
N ALA A 452 -34.58 23.88 -4.67
CA ALA A 452 -33.46 24.73 -5.06
C ALA A 452 -33.23 25.84 -4.02
N ILE A 453 -34.29 26.50 -3.54
CA ILE A 453 -34.20 27.51 -2.48
C ILE A 453 -33.59 26.92 -1.20
N GLU A 454 -34.05 25.76 -0.76
CA GLU A 454 -33.48 25.09 0.42
C GLU A 454 -31.98 24.80 0.26
N SER A 455 -31.58 24.37 -0.95
CA SER A 455 -30.18 24.12 -1.27
C SER A 455 -29.36 25.42 -1.27
N PHE A 456 -29.87 26.52 -1.85
CA PHE A 456 -29.21 27.81 -1.81
C PHE A 456 -29.14 28.39 -0.39
N ASP A 457 -30.15 28.20 0.45
CA ASP A 457 -30.12 28.62 1.85
C ASP A 457 -29.03 27.90 2.64
N LEU A 458 -28.85 26.60 2.39
CA LEU A 458 -27.73 25.85 2.95
C LEU A 458 -26.39 26.37 2.41
N ALA A 459 -26.27 26.64 1.11
CA ALA A 459 -25.06 27.22 0.53
C ALA A 459 -24.71 28.58 1.17
N ILE A 460 -25.70 29.47 1.33
CA ILE A 460 -25.55 30.79 1.99
C ILE A 460 -25.13 30.63 3.45
N LYS A 461 -25.68 29.64 4.17
CA LYS A 461 -25.32 29.36 5.56
C LYS A 461 -23.84 29.03 5.72
N TYR A 462 -23.25 28.28 4.79
CA TYR A 462 -21.82 27.94 4.82
C TYR A 462 -20.93 29.08 4.32
N LYS A 463 -21.30 29.71 3.20
CA LYS A 463 -20.56 30.83 2.63
C LYS A 463 -21.53 31.83 1.98
N PRO A 464 -21.87 32.92 2.69
CA PRO A 464 -22.68 33.98 2.11
C PRO A 464 -21.95 34.65 0.96
N ASN A 465 -22.54 34.68 -0.22
CA ASN A 465 -21.98 35.34 -1.41
C ASN A 465 -23.09 35.89 -2.31
N TYR A 466 -22.70 36.72 -3.29
CA TYR A 466 -23.61 37.28 -4.29
C TYR A 466 -24.39 36.18 -5.03
N ILE A 467 -23.66 35.20 -5.57
CA ILE A 467 -24.17 34.17 -6.48
C ILE A 467 -25.34 33.41 -5.85
N ASN A 468 -25.15 32.83 -4.66
CA ASN A 468 -26.18 32.02 -4.00
C ASN A 468 -27.44 32.86 -3.68
N THR A 469 -27.26 34.11 -3.25
CA THR A 469 -28.39 35.00 -2.94
C THR A 469 -29.17 35.44 -4.18
N TYR A 470 -28.48 35.63 -5.30
CA TYR A 470 -29.09 35.97 -6.58
C TYR A 470 -29.92 34.80 -7.12
N PHE A 471 -29.35 33.59 -7.18
CA PHE A 471 -30.05 32.40 -7.67
C PHE A 471 -31.24 32.00 -6.78
N LYS A 472 -31.13 32.19 -5.44
CA LYS A 472 -32.29 32.08 -4.54
C LYS A 472 -33.42 33.04 -4.94
N GLY A 473 -33.08 34.32 -5.19
CA GLY A 473 -34.04 35.32 -5.64
C GLY A 473 -34.74 34.93 -6.94
N MET A 474 -34.01 34.33 -7.89
CA MET A 474 -34.57 33.82 -9.15
C MET A 474 -35.60 32.73 -8.92
N CYS A 475 -35.31 31.76 -8.05
CA CYS A 475 -36.25 30.68 -7.70
C CYS A 475 -37.53 31.23 -7.06
N LEU A 476 -37.39 32.15 -6.08
CA LEU A 476 -38.52 32.79 -5.41
C LEU A 476 -39.41 33.56 -6.39
N HIS A 477 -38.80 34.30 -7.31
CA HIS A 477 -39.53 35.00 -8.37
C HIS A 477 -40.31 34.01 -9.26
N LYS A 478 -39.71 32.88 -9.65
CA LYS A 478 -40.39 31.84 -10.45
C LYS A 478 -41.57 31.18 -9.73
N LEU A 479 -41.54 31.10 -8.40
CA LEU A 479 -42.65 30.62 -7.57
C LEU A 479 -43.74 31.67 -7.31
N GLY A 480 -43.55 32.91 -7.77
CA GLY A 480 -44.47 34.03 -7.49
C GLY A 480 -44.31 34.63 -6.09
N GLN A 481 -43.29 34.21 -5.34
CA GLN A 481 -42.91 34.75 -4.02
C GLN A 481 -42.10 36.04 -4.21
N HIS A 482 -42.73 37.04 -4.81
CA HIS A 482 -42.05 38.24 -5.29
C HIS A 482 -41.47 39.10 -4.15
N GLN A 483 -42.12 39.12 -2.98
CA GLN A 483 -41.64 39.88 -1.82
C GLN A 483 -40.33 39.29 -1.26
N GLU A 484 -40.28 37.97 -1.03
CA GLU A 484 -39.06 37.29 -0.60
C GLU A 484 -37.96 37.35 -1.67
N ALA A 485 -38.35 37.32 -2.95
CA ALA A 485 -37.41 37.50 -4.05
C ALA A 485 -36.72 38.88 -3.99
N ILE A 486 -37.47 39.96 -3.73
CA ILE A 486 -36.92 41.31 -3.57
C ILE A 486 -35.93 41.37 -2.40
N GLU A 487 -36.24 40.72 -1.27
CA GLU A 487 -35.32 40.65 -0.13
C GLU A 487 -34.01 39.93 -0.50
N SER A 488 -34.12 38.83 -1.22
CA SER A 488 -32.96 38.07 -1.71
C SER A 488 -32.11 38.89 -2.70
N TYR A 489 -32.75 39.62 -3.63
CA TYR A 489 -32.03 40.51 -4.56
C TYR A 489 -31.41 41.72 -3.86
N ASN A 490 -32.06 42.30 -2.84
CA ASN A 490 -31.46 43.36 -2.03
C ASN A 490 -30.19 42.86 -1.33
N LEU A 491 -30.22 41.62 -0.84
CA LEU A 491 -29.05 40.98 -0.24
C LEU A 491 -27.94 40.72 -1.28
N ALA A 492 -28.30 40.27 -2.49
CA ALA A 492 -27.36 40.13 -3.60
C ALA A 492 -26.71 41.48 -3.98
N ILE A 493 -27.51 42.54 -4.14
CA ILE A 493 -27.04 43.90 -4.42
C ILE A 493 -26.11 44.41 -3.31
N LYS A 494 -26.31 44.01 -2.05
CA LYS A 494 -25.38 44.37 -0.96
C LYS A 494 -23.99 43.75 -1.18
N TYR A 495 -23.90 42.55 -1.74
CA TYR A 495 -22.63 41.92 -2.08
C TYR A 495 -22.01 42.46 -3.38
N ASN A 496 -22.84 42.79 -4.37
CA ASN A 496 -22.39 43.41 -5.62
C ASN A 496 -23.27 44.61 -6.00
N PRO A 497 -22.94 45.84 -5.52
CA PRO A 497 -23.78 47.03 -5.72
C PRO A 497 -23.86 47.55 -7.15
N ASN A 498 -23.03 47.03 -8.06
CA ASN A 498 -22.95 47.50 -9.45
C ASN A 498 -23.56 46.47 -10.44
N ASP A 499 -24.21 45.42 -9.94
CA ASP A 499 -24.77 44.37 -10.79
C ASP A 499 -26.11 44.80 -11.41
N ALA A 500 -26.12 45.01 -12.72
CA ALA A 500 -27.31 45.43 -13.44
C ALA A 500 -28.42 44.37 -13.45
N ASP A 501 -28.07 43.09 -13.44
CA ASP A 501 -29.01 41.97 -13.57
C ASP A 501 -29.78 41.77 -12.25
N ALA A 502 -29.14 41.96 -11.09
CA ALA A 502 -29.79 41.97 -9.78
C ALA A 502 -30.81 43.12 -9.64
N TYR A 503 -30.47 44.33 -10.09
CA TYR A 503 -31.42 45.45 -10.13
C TYR A 503 -32.58 45.21 -11.09
N TYR A 504 -32.31 44.62 -12.26
CA TYR A 504 -33.35 44.26 -13.22
C TYR A 504 -34.31 43.23 -12.63
N MET A 505 -33.79 42.14 -12.04
CA MET A 505 -34.64 41.09 -11.45
C MET A 505 -35.43 41.60 -10.24
N LYS A 506 -34.85 42.49 -9.43
CA LYS A 506 -35.59 43.21 -8.37
C LYS A 506 -36.73 44.06 -8.95
N GLY A 507 -36.44 44.88 -9.95
CA GLY A 507 -37.45 45.69 -10.64
C GLY A 507 -38.57 44.85 -11.25
N PHE A 508 -38.22 43.67 -11.78
CA PHE A 508 -39.21 42.76 -12.33
C PHE A 508 -40.12 42.17 -11.24
N SER A 509 -39.57 41.73 -10.10
CA SER A 509 -40.42 41.30 -8.97
C SER A 509 -41.31 42.43 -8.43
N LEU A 510 -40.83 43.67 -8.40
CA LEU A 510 -41.63 44.84 -7.99
C LEU A 510 -42.79 45.12 -8.98
N TYR A 511 -42.53 44.97 -10.28
CA TYR A 511 -43.55 45.10 -11.32
C TYR A 511 -44.67 44.08 -11.15
N GLU A 512 -44.35 42.81 -10.86
CA GLU A 512 -45.35 41.75 -10.63
C GLU A 512 -46.21 42.01 -9.39
N LEU A 513 -45.67 42.70 -8.37
CA LEU A 513 -46.43 43.17 -7.21
C LEU A 513 -47.27 44.43 -7.47
N GLY A 514 -47.16 45.03 -8.67
CA GLY A 514 -47.83 46.29 -9.01
C GLY A 514 -47.18 47.54 -8.42
N GLN A 515 -45.98 47.43 -7.85
CA GLN A 515 -45.19 48.54 -7.30
C GLN A 515 -44.40 49.23 -8.42
N TYR A 516 -45.12 49.87 -9.34
CA TYR A 516 -44.57 50.35 -10.60
C TYR A 516 -43.54 51.48 -10.42
N GLN A 517 -43.68 52.33 -9.40
CA GLN A 517 -42.76 53.45 -9.19
C GLN A 517 -41.40 52.95 -8.68
N GLU A 518 -41.40 52.06 -7.70
CA GLU A 518 -40.19 51.42 -7.15
C GLU A 518 -39.53 50.48 -8.18
N ALA A 519 -40.34 49.85 -9.04
CA ALA A 519 -39.83 49.08 -10.17
C ALA A 519 -39.05 49.96 -11.15
N ILE A 520 -39.57 51.14 -11.51
CA ILE A 520 -38.88 52.11 -12.37
C ILE A 520 -37.54 52.52 -11.78
N GLU A 521 -37.49 52.85 -10.48
CA GLU A 521 -36.23 53.20 -9.81
C GLU A 521 -35.19 52.08 -9.89
N SER A 522 -35.64 50.83 -9.71
CA SER A 522 -34.77 49.65 -9.84
C SER A 522 -34.27 49.46 -11.28
N PHE A 523 -35.14 49.65 -12.29
CA PHE A 523 -34.73 49.60 -13.68
C PHE A 523 -33.78 50.73 -14.08
N ASP A 524 -33.94 51.92 -13.50
CA ASP A 524 -33.01 53.04 -13.71
C ASP A 524 -31.62 52.73 -13.17
N LEU A 525 -31.52 52.05 -12.03
CA LEU A 525 -30.25 51.55 -11.52
C LEU A 525 -29.67 50.46 -12.43
N ALA A 526 -30.49 49.53 -12.93
CA ALA A 526 -30.03 48.53 -13.91
C ALA A 526 -29.47 49.18 -15.18
N ILE A 527 -30.17 50.19 -15.72
CA ILE A 527 -29.75 50.96 -16.90
C ILE A 527 -28.49 51.78 -16.61
N LYS A 528 -28.37 52.38 -15.42
CA LYS A 528 -27.18 53.13 -15.01
C LYS A 528 -25.92 52.25 -15.09
N TYR A 529 -26.00 51.02 -14.61
CA TYR A 529 -24.86 50.10 -14.62
C TYR A 529 -24.68 49.35 -15.94
N LYS A 530 -25.74 49.21 -16.74
CA LYS A 530 -25.71 48.61 -18.10
C LYS A 530 -26.55 49.45 -19.08
N PRO A 531 -25.96 50.53 -19.67
CA PRO A 531 -26.72 51.49 -20.49
C PRO A 531 -27.35 50.91 -21.76
N ASN A 532 -26.89 49.75 -22.24
CA ASN A 532 -27.44 49.02 -23.39
C ASN A 532 -28.41 47.90 -22.99
N TYR A 533 -28.93 47.90 -21.76
CA TYR A 533 -29.81 46.84 -21.26
C TYR A 533 -31.24 46.96 -21.82
N ALA A 534 -31.45 46.42 -23.02
CA ALA A 534 -32.74 46.49 -23.73
C ALA A 534 -33.93 46.02 -22.89
N TYR A 535 -33.78 44.94 -22.11
CA TYR A 535 -34.85 44.40 -21.27
C TYR A 535 -35.25 45.35 -20.13
N ALA A 536 -34.30 46.08 -19.54
CA ALA A 536 -34.61 47.04 -18.48
C ALA A 536 -35.40 48.24 -19.03
N TYR A 537 -35.04 48.79 -20.20
CA TYR A 537 -35.85 49.81 -20.88
C TYR A 537 -37.25 49.31 -21.23
N TYR A 538 -37.34 48.07 -21.70
CA TYR A 538 -38.62 47.43 -22.01
C TYR A 538 -39.52 47.37 -20.79
N MET A 539 -39.06 46.79 -19.68
CA MET A 539 -39.85 46.65 -18.46
C MET A 539 -40.16 48.02 -17.81
N LYS A 540 -39.23 48.97 -17.87
CA LYS A 540 -39.48 50.36 -17.43
C LYS A 540 -40.60 51.01 -18.25
N GLY A 541 -40.60 50.85 -19.58
CA GLY A 541 -41.67 51.35 -20.45
C GLY A 541 -43.05 50.77 -20.09
N PHE A 542 -43.12 49.49 -19.73
CA PHE A 542 -44.36 48.87 -19.24
C PHE A 542 -44.83 49.47 -17.91
N CYS A 543 -43.94 49.72 -16.96
CA CYS A 543 -44.29 50.38 -15.70
C CYS A 543 -44.85 51.79 -15.94
N LEU A 544 -44.19 52.58 -16.79
CA LEU A 544 -44.63 53.93 -17.16
C LEU A 544 -46.01 53.91 -17.84
N TYR A 545 -46.25 52.95 -18.73
CA TYR A 545 -47.56 52.74 -19.34
C TYR A 545 -48.65 52.46 -18.30
N LYS A 546 -48.37 51.57 -17.32
CA LYS A 546 -49.32 51.25 -16.25
C LYS A 546 -49.64 52.46 -15.35
N LEU A 547 -48.71 53.40 -15.23
CA LEU A 547 -48.89 54.67 -14.52
C LEU A 547 -49.55 55.78 -15.36
N GLY A 548 -49.89 55.51 -16.64
CA GLY A 548 -50.50 56.48 -17.55
C GLY A 548 -49.52 57.48 -18.18
N GLN A 549 -48.21 57.26 -18.01
CA GLN A 549 -47.14 58.08 -18.58
C GLN A 549 -46.81 57.62 -20.00
N HIS A 550 -47.77 57.79 -20.90
CA HIS A 550 -47.73 57.19 -22.25
C HIS A 550 -46.58 57.73 -23.12
N GLN A 551 -46.18 59.00 -22.95
CA GLN A 551 -45.11 59.60 -23.75
C GLN A 551 -43.74 59.05 -23.32
N GLU A 552 -43.44 59.05 -22.02
CA GLU A 552 -42.21 58.48 -21.48
C GLU A 552 -42.11 56.96 -21.74
N ALA A 553 -43.26 56.26 -21.75
CA ALA A 553 -43.32 54.84 -22.11
C ALA A 553 -42.85 54.60 -23.56
N ILE A 554 -43.35 55.40 -24.52
CA ILE A 554 -42.92 55.32 -25.93
C ILE A 554 -41.41 55.54 -26.06
N GLU A 555 -40.85 56.54 -25.38
CA GLU A 555 -39.42 56.84 -25.43
C GLU A 555 -38.56 55.67 -24.92
N ASN A 556 -38.98 55.02 -23.83
CA ASN A 556 -38.30 53.83 -23.30
C ASN A 556 -38.44 52.62 -24.24
N PHE A 557 -39.59 52.45 -24.89
CA PHE A 557 -39.78 51.42 -25.90
C PHE A 557 -38.92 51.64 -27.15
N ASP A 558 -38.79 52.89 -27.63
CA ASP A 558 -37.89 53.25 -28.72
C ASP A 558 -36.42 52.97 -28.34
N LEU A 559 -36.02 53.24 -27.08
CA LEU A 559 -34.70 52.87 -26.57
C LEU A 559 -34.50 51.35 -26.48
N ALA A 560 -35.50 50.59 -26.04
CA ALA A 560 -35.43 49.12 -26.04
C ALA A 560 -35.25 48.55 -27.46
N ILE A 561 -35.96 49.11 -28.45
CA ILE A 561 -35.81 48.75 -29.88
C ILE A 561 -34.41 49.11 -30.38
N LYS A 562 -33.89 50.28 -30.04
CA LYS A 562 -32.54 50.71 -30.43
C LYS A 562 -31.47 49.67 -30.04
N TYR A 563 -31.59 49.09 -28.85
CA TYR A 563 -30.65 48.09 -28.36
C TYR A 563 -31.03 46.64 -28.75
N LYS A 564 -32.28 46.38 -29.14
CA LYS A 564 -32.75 45.08 -29.67
C LYS A 564 -33.79 45.25 -30.80
N PRO A 565 -33.36 45.44 -32.06
CA PRO A 565 -34.22 45.91 -33.17
C PRO A 565 -35.34 44.95 -33.62
N ASN A 566 -35.21 43.64 -33.34
CA ASN A 566 -36.09 42.62 -33.91
C ASN A 566 -37.33 42.28 -33.04
N ASN A 567 -37.83 43.22 -32.25
CA ASN A 567 -39.00 42.97 -31.40
C ASN A 567 -40.29 43.52 -32.02
N GLY A 568 -40.94 42.73 -32.88
CA GLY A 568 -42.16 43.12 -33.60
C GLY A 568 -43.34 43.53 -32.70
N THR A 569 -43.41 42.99 -31.48
CA THR A 569 -44.46 43.32 -30.50
C THR A 569 -44.34 44.75 -29.97
N LEU A 570 -43.11 45.25 -29.83
CA LEU A 570 -42.84 46.61 -29.36
C LEU A 570 -43.33 47.67 -30.34
N TYR A 571 -43.11 47.47 -31.64
CA TYR A 571 -43.58 48.38 -32.69
C TYR A 571 -45.12 48.49 -32.70
N GLN A 572 -45.83 47.38 -32.50
CA GLN A 572 -47.29 47.38 -32.42
C GLN A 572 -47.78 48.15 -31.19
N LEU A 573 -47.16 47.94 -30.03
CA LEU A 573 -47.51 48.62 -28.79
C LEU A 573 -47.28 50.14 -28.89
N ILE A 574 -46.15 50.56 -29.45
CA ILE A 574 -45.85 51.99 -29.69
C ILE A 574 -46.92 52.64 -30.58
N ASN A 575 -47.37 51.94 -31.64
CA ASN A 575 -48.40 52.46 -32.53
C ASN A 575 -49.76 52.61 -31.83
N ILE A 576 -50.15 51.66 -30.98
CA ILE A 576 -51.36 51.74 -30.17
C ILE A 576 -51.29 52.95 -29.22
N LEU A 577 -50.18 53.10 -28.50
CA LEU A 577 -49.96 54.21 -27.58
C LEU A 577 -50.00 55.58 -28.27
N LYS A 578 -49.40 55.69 -29.46
CA LYS A 578 -49.46 56.92 -30.27
C LYS A 578 -50.89 57.28 -30.67
N GLN A 579 -51.73 56.28 -30.95
CA GLN A 579 -53.15 56.49 -31.25
C GLN A 579 -53.96 56.89 -30.01
N GLU A 580 -53.70 56.29 -28.85
CA GLU A 580 -54.33 56.67 -27.57
C GLU A 580 -54.02 58.13 -27.20
N ILE A 581 -52.76 58.55 -27.28
CA ILE A 581 -52.35 59.94 -27.03
C ILE A 581 -53.03 60.91 -28.02
N ALA A 582 -53.17 60.52 -29.30
CA ALA A 582 -53.83 61.34 -30.32
C ALA A 582 -55.35 61.42 -30.15
N GLY A 583 -55.98 60.40 -29.57
CA GLY A 583 -57.41 60.36 -29.25
C GLY A 583 -57.78 61.19 -28.03
N ILE A 584 -56.90 61.31 -27.03
CA ILE A 584 -57.11 62.10 -25.81
C ILE A 584 -56.98 63.62 -26.06
N LYS A 585 -56.27 64.04 -27.12
CA LYS A 585 -56.07 65.45 -27.49
C LYS A 585 -57.19 66.03 -28.37
N LYS A 586 -58.20 65.25 -28.75
CA LYS A 586 -59.41 65.70 -29.44
C LYS A 586 -60.57 65.77 -28.46
#